data_AF-A0A352GPU4-F1
#
_entry.id   AF-A0A352GPU4-F1
#
_cell.length_a   1.000
_cell.length_b   1.000
_cell.length_c   1.000
_cell.angle_alpha   90.00
_cell.angle_beta   90.00
_cell.angle_gamma   90.00
#
_symmetry.space_group_name_H-M   'P 1'
#
loop_
_entity.id
_entity.type
_entity.pdbx_description
1 polymer ?
#
loop_
_entity_poly.entity_id
_entity_poly.type
_entity_poly.pdbx_seq_one_letter_code
_entity_poly.pdbx_strand_id
1 'polypeptide(L)'
;PGTPDPANAGAVVHAIERAVHLSLDGAAAGLVTNPIQKSVLYAAGFKHPGHTEYIAELCGGEEPVMMLACDALRAVPVTVHISLRDAVAGLTTQAIVAKGRITAAALMRDFGIAKPRLAVAGLNPHGGEDGALGTEDRDIVAPAVALLRAEGIDATGPAPPDTLFSPRARQGYDAALCMYHHQ
;
A
#
# COMPACT_ATOMS: atom_id res chain seq x y z
N PRO A 1 23.01 -10.60 22.81
CA PRO A 1 21.91 -10.68 21.82
C PRO A 1 20.55 -10.51 22.51
N GLY A 2 19.60 -9.78 21.90
CA GLY A 2 18.25 -9.57 22.48
C GLY A 2 18.08 -8.31 23.35
N THR A 3 19.15 -7.58 23.63
CA THR A 3 19.10 -6.29 24.35
C THR A 3 19.41 -5.15 23.38
N PRO A 4 18.45 -4.29 23.05
CA PRO A 4 18.70 -3.16 22.17
C PRO A 4 19.60 -2.10 22.83
N ASP A 5 20.50 -1.51 22.05
CA ASP A 5 21.45 -0.48 22.50
C ASP A 5 21.38 0.75 21.57
N PRO A 6 21.00 1.95 22.08
CA PRO A 6 20.95 3.20 21.32
C PRO A 6 22.25 3.57 20.61
N ALA A 7 23.42 3.14 21.10
CA ALA A 7 24.69 3.39 20.43
C ALA A 7 24.75 2.77 19.01
N ASN A 8 23.97 1.72 18.75
CA ASN A 8 23.90 1.06 17.46
C ASN A 8 22.94 1.72 16.47
N ALA A 9 22.17 2.72 16.89
CA ALA A 9 21.15 3.35 16.04
C ALA A 9 21.75 3.97 14.78
N GLY A 10 22.91 4.65 14.90
CA GLY A 10 23.59 5.25 13.75
C GLY A 10 24.02 4.22 12.70
N ALA A 11 24.48 3.04 13.15
CA ALA A 11 24.86 1.96 12.24
C ALA A 11 23.65 1.39 11.49
N VAL A 12 22.49 1.26 12.16
CA VAL A 12 21.24 0.80 11.53
C VAL A 12 20.76 1.81 10.48
N VAL A 13 20.72 3.10 10.82
CA VAL A 13 20.29 4.16 9.88
C VAL A 13 21.22 4.21 8.66
N HIS A 14 22.53 4.21 8.89
CA HIS A 14 23.51 4.26 7.80
C HIS A 14 23.47 3.01 6.92
N ALA A 15 23.17 1.84 7.48
CA ALA A 15 23.01 0.61 6.68
C ALA A 15 21.83 0.72 5.71
N ILE A 16 20.70 1.29 6.13
CA ILE A 16 19.54 1.53 5.27
C ILE A 16 19.89 2.56 4.19
N GLU A 17 20.47 3.70 4.57
CA GLU A 17 20.90 4.76 3.66
C GLU A 17 21.82 4.21 2.57
N ARG A 18 22.87 3.49 2.98
CA ARG A 18 23.82 2.87 2.06
C ARG A 18 23.14 1.89 1.11
N ALA A 19 22.21 1.07 1.60
CA ALA A 19 21.53 0.08 0.77
C ALA A 19 20.59 0.72 -0.25
N VAL A 20 19.94 1.84 0.11
CA VAL A 20 19.16 2.66 -0.83
C VAL A 20 20.06 3.25 -1.90
N HIS A 21 21.17 3.91 -1.54
CA HIS A 21 22.10 4.48 -2.55
C HIS A 21 22.68 3.42 -3.48
N LEU A 22 23.08 2.24 -2.95
CA LEU A 22 23.54 1.14 -3.79
C LEU A 22 22.47 0.68 -4.80
N SER A 23 21.19 0.74 -4.43
CA SER A 23 20.08 0.37 -5.33
C SER A 23 19.83 1.47 -6.38
N LEU A 24 19.85 2.74 -5.98
CA LEU A 24 19.67 3.88 -6.88
C LEU A 24 20.81 4.02 -7.89
N ASP A 25 22.04 3.75 -7.47
CA ASP A 25 23.24 3.79 -8.32
C ASP A 25 23.34 2.56 -9.26
N GLY A 26 22.44 1.59 -9.14
CA GLY A 26 22.44 0.35 -9.93
C GLY A 26 23.49 -0.68 -9.50
N ALA A 27 24.18 -0.45 -8.38
CA ALA A 27 25.12 -1.42 -7.79
C ALA A 27 24.41 -2.61 -7.13
N ALA A 28 23.13 -2.45 -6.79
CA ALA A 28 22.22 -3.51 -6.35
C ALA A 28 20.92 -3.47 -7.18
N ALA A 29 20.31 -4.63 -7.42
CA ALA A 29 19.04 -4.73 -8.16
C ALA A 29 17.81 -4.37 -7.31
N GLY A 30 17.96 -4.26 -5.99
CA GLY A 30 16.89 -3.95 -5.05
C GLY A 30 17.31 -4.09 -3.60
N LEU A 31 16.39 -3.77 -2.69
CA LEU A 31 16.60 -3.74 -1.25
C LEU A 31 15.63 -4.69 -0.53
N VAL A 32 16.16 -5.48 0.41
CA VAL A 32 15.38 -6.24 1.38
C VAL A 32 15.73 -5.75 2.78
N THR A 33 14.74 -5.27 3.53
CA THR A 33 14.94 -4.77 4.90
C THR A 33 14.52 -5.80 5.93
N ASN A 34 15.39 -6.07 6.91
CA ASN A 34 15.02 -6.78 8.13
C ASN A 34 14.29 -5.85 9.12
N PRO A 35 13.57 -6.38 10.13
CA PRO A 35 12.92 -5.56 11.14
C PRO A 35 13.89 -4.64 11.91
N ILE A 36 13.42 -3.44 12.27
CA ILE A 36 14.14 -2.47 13.12
C ILE A 36 13.36 -2.15 14.39
N GLN A 37 14.09 -1.82 15.46
CA GLN A 37 13.50 -1.42 16.74
C GLN A 37 13.30 0.10 16.80
N LYS A 38 12.10 0.57 16.41
CA LYS A 38 11.77 2.01 16.30
C LYS A 38 12.06 2.80 17.58
N SER A 39 11.75 2.24 18.75
CA SER A 39 11.96 2.92 20.04
C SER A 39 13.42 3.32 20.29
N VAL A 40 14.36 2.51 19.81
CA VAL A 40 15.81 2.76 19.95
C VAL A 40 16.27 3.83 18.97
N LEU A 41 15.74 3.79 17.73
CA LEU A 41 16.06 4.80 16.72
C LEU A 41 15.51 6.18 17.10
N TYR A 42 14.29 6.26 17.64
CA TYR A 42 13.71 7.52 18.11
C TYR A 42 14.50 8.12 19.27
N ALA A 43 14.95 7.29 20.21
CA ALA A 43 15.82 7.73 21.30
C ALA A 43 17.17 8.30 20.80
N ALA A 44 17.62 7.84 19.63
CA ALA A 44 18.82 8.33 18.96
C ALA A 44 18.57 9.48 17.96
N GLY A 45 17.35 10.04 17.92
CA GLY A 45 17.01 11.20 17.10
C GLY A 45 16.49 10.91 15.69
N PHE A 46 16.17 9.65 15.36
CA PHE A 46 15.49 9.29 14.12
C PHE A 46 14.08 9.88 14.09
N LYS A 47 13.71 10.59 13.01
CA LYS A 47 12.46 11.38 12.95
C LYS A 47 11.38 10.78 12.05
N HIS A 48 11.67 9.71 11.30
CA HIS A 48 10.72 9.13 10.37
C HIS A 48 9.86 8.07 11.06
N PRO A 49 8.56 7.95 10.72
CA PRO A 49 7.66 6.95 11.31
C PRO A 49 8.13 5.49 11.16
N GLY A 50 8.98 5.18 10.18
CA GLY A 50 9.50 3.84 9.93
C GLY A 50 10.40 3.76 8.69
N HIS A 51 10.64 2.51 8.25
CA HIS A 51 11.43 2.22 7.05
C HIS A 51 10.85 2.87 5.80
N THR A 52 9.55 2.70 5.59
CA THR A 52 8.88 3.11 4.36
C THR A 52 9.06 4.61 4.13
N GLU A 53 8.83 5.42 5.15
CA GLU A 53 8.94 6.87 5.06
C GLU A 53 10.40 7.33 4.92
N TYR A 54 11.33 6.66 5.60
CA TYR A 54 12.75 6.99 5.49
C TYR A 54 13.33 6.64 4.10
N ILE A 55 12.98 5.47 3.58
CA ILE A 55 13.38 5.05 2.23
C ILE A 55 12.75 5.96 1.18
N ALA A 56 11.47 6.33 1.33
CA ALA A 56 10.80 7.25 0.42
C ALA A 56 11.52 8.61 0.35
N GLU A 57 11.94 9.15 1.49
CA GLU A 57 12.73 10.39 1.54
C GLU A 57 14.07 10.26 0.81
N LEU A 58 14.80 9.17 1.05
CA LEU A 58 16.06 8.89 0.37
C LEU A 58 15.89 8.69 -1.15
N CYS A 59 14.72 8.20 -1.58
CA CYS A 59 14.36 8.05 -3.00
C CYS A 59 13.82 9.34 -3.63
N GLY A 60 13.94 10.50 -2.98
CA GLY A 60 13.51 11.79 -3.52
C GLY A 60 12.09 12.22 -3.13
N GLY A 61 11.48 11.56 -2.14
CA GLY A 61 10.19 11.93 -1.57
C GLY A 61 8.98 11.43 -2.36
N GLU A 62 9.13 10.38 -3.17
CA GLU A 62 7.99 9.75 -3.86
C GLU A 62 6.98 9.16 -2.86
N GLU A 63 5.71 9.09 -3.25
CA GLU A 63 4.66 8.49 -2.41
C GLU A 63 4.81 6.95 -2.39
N PRO A 64 5.17 6.34 -1.25
CA PRO A 64 5.29 4.89 -1.17
C PRO A 64 3.91 4.24 -1.07
N VAL A 65 3.74 3.10 -1.77
CA VAL A 65 2.53 2.27 -1.67
C VAL A 65 2.90 0.92 -1.07
N MET A 66 2.25 0.57 0.04
CA MET A 66 2.41 -0.73 0.67
C MET A 66 1.65 -1.80 -0.12
N MET A 67 2.30 -2.94 -0.37
CA MET A 67 1.65 -4.14 -0.89
C MET A 67 2.06 -5.34 -0.04
N LEU A 68 1.08 -6.10 0.44
CA LEU A 68 1.30 -7.45 0.98
C LEU A 68 1.08 -8.44 -0.15
N ALA A 69 2.03 -9.33 -0.38
CA ALA A 69 2.00 -10.25 -1.51
C ALA A 69 2.36 -11.69 -1.10
N CYS A 70 1.63 -12.65 -1.68
CA CYS A 70 1.96 -14.06 -1.74
C CYS A 70 1.53 -14.61 -3.11
N ASP A 71 1.82 -15.88 -3.38
CA ASP A 71 1.50 -16.51 -4.68
C ASP A 71 0.01 -16.41 -5.06
N ALA A 72 -0.87 -16.37 -4.06
CA ALA A 72 -2.31 -16.35 -4.26
C ALA A 72 -2.94 -14.95 -4.24
N LEU A 73 -2.26 -13.92 -3.71
CA LEU A 73 -2.87 -12.63 -3.43
C LEU A 73 -1.84 -11.50 -3.37
N ARG A 74 -2.20 -10.36 -3.94
CA ARG A 74 -1.58 -9.05 -3.69
C ARG A 74 -2.65 -8.11 -3.14
N ALA A 75 -2.42 -7.55 -1.96
CA ALA A 75 -3.35 -6.64 -1.29
C ALA A 75 -2.64 -5.32 -0.98
N VAL A 76 -3.27 -4.21 -1.35
CA VAL A 76 -2.77 -2.85 -1.19
C VAL A 76 -3.75 -2.06 -0.34
N PRO A 77 -3.43 -1.78 0.92
CA PRO A 77 -4.26 -0.90 1.74
C PRO A 77 -4.07 0.57 1.32
N VAL A 78 -5.18 1.26 1.04
CA VAL A 78 -5.22 2.70 0.70
C VAL A 78 -4.82 3.55 1.91
N THR A 79 -5.26 3.13 3.10
CA THR A 79 -4.83 3.68 4.38
C THR A 79 -4.11 2.61 5.19
N VAL A 80 -2.96 2.97 5.77
CA VAL A 80 -2.04 2.03 6.45
C VAL A 80 -2.11 2.17 7.98
N HIS A 81 -1.05 2.64 8.63
CA HIS A 81 -0.90 2.59 10.09
C HIS A 81 -1.60 3.76 10.81
N ILE A 82 -2.93 3.86 10.66
CA ILE A 82 -3.78 4.83 11.34
C ILE A 82 -4.96 4.13 12.03
N SER A 83 -5.66 4.83 12.93
CA SER A 83 -6.83 4.25 13.59
C SER A 83 -7.93 3.97 12.56
N LEU A 84 -8.78 2.95 12.80
CA LEU A 84 -9.88 2.63 11.89
C LEU A 84 -10.82 3.84 11.67
N ARG A 85 -11.05 4.64 12.72
CA ARG A 85 -11.83 5.88 12.63
C ARG A 85 -11.19 6.87 11.66
N ASP A 86 -9.88 7.07 11.76
CA ASP A 86 -9.17 8.03 10.91
C ASP A 86 -9.02 7.50 9.48
N ALA A 87 -8.91 6.17 9.31
CA ALA A 87 -8.94 5.51 8.01
C ALA A 87 -10.24 5.77 7.27
N VAL A 88 -11.39 5.58 7.94
CA VAL A 88 -12.71 5.87 7.38
C VAL A 88 -12.86 7.36 7.09
N ALA A 89 -12.55 8.22 8.05
CA ALA A 89 -12.75 9.67 7.92
C ALA A 89 -11.81 10.33 6.89
N GLY A 90 -10.61 9.79 6.71
CA GLY A 90 -9.59 10.31 5.80
C GLY A 90 -9.62 9.70 4.40
N LEU A 91 -10.49 8.71 4.15
CA LEU A 91 -10.57 8.06 2.85
C LEU A 91 -11.10 9.05 1.79
N THR A 92 -10.42 9.13 0.65
CA THR A 92 -10.85 9.98 -0.47
C THR A 92 -10.69 9.25 -1.80
N THR A 93 -11.50 9.65 -2.78
CA THR A 93 -11.40 9.16 -4.17
C THR A 93 -9.98 9.33 -4.71
N GLN A 94 -9.36 10.50 -4.47
CA GLN A 94 -8.02 10.80 -4.96
C GLN A 94 -6.95 9.91 -4.31
N ALA A 95 -7.09 9.58 -3.03
CA ALA A 95 -6.22 8.60 -2.40
C ALA A 95 -6.32 7.24 -3.09
N ILE A 96 -7.54 6.72 -3.31
CA ILE A 96 -7.73 5.42 -3.99
C ILE A 96 -7.12 5.45 -5.41
N VAL A 97 -7.37 6.52 -6.17
CA VAL A 97 -6.83 6.68 -7.54
C VAL A 97 -5.30 6.73 -7.53
N ALA A 98 -4.69 7.50 -6.64
CA ALA A 98 -3.23 7.59 -6.53
C ALA A 98 -2.60 6.21 -6.26
N LYS A 99 -3.14 5.46 -5.29
CA LYS A 99 -2.65 4.12 -4.96
C LYS A 99 -2.91 3.13 -6.10
N GLY A 100 -4.05 3.24 -6.78
CA GLY A 100 -4.37 2.43 -7.95
C GLY A 100 -3.40 2.64 -9.11
N ARG A 101 -3.07 3.90 -9.44
CA ARG A 101 -2.09 4.23 -10.50
C ARG A 101 -0.71 3.67 -10.20
N ILE A 102 -0.20 3.90 -8.98
CA ILE A 102 1.11 3.39 -8.55
C ILE A 102 1.12 1.86 -8.58
N THR A 103 0.04 1.22 -8.11
CA THR A 103 -0.09 -0.24 -8.11
C THR A 103 -0.11 -0.79 -9.53
N ALA A 104 -0.90 -0.24 -10.44
CA ALA A 104 -0.96 -0.68 -11.83
C ALA A 104 0.42 -0.53 -12.51
N ALA A 105 1.08 0.61 -12.35
CA ALA A 105 2.42 0.85 -12.89
C ALA A 105 3.45 -0.17 -12.34
N ALA A 106 3.43 -0.43 -11.03
CA ALA A 106 4.31 -1.41 -10.39
C ALA A 106 4.02 -2.85 -10.88
N LEU A 107 2.75 -3.24 -11.05
CA LEU A 107 2.40 -4.55 -11.59
C LEU A 107 2.91 -4.76 -13.03
N MET A 108 2.90 -3.71 -13.84
CA MET A 108 3.48 -3.76 -15.19
C MET A 108 5.01 -3.85 -15.15
N ARG A 109 5.64 -2.93 -14.41
CA ARG A 109 7.09 -2.76 -14.38
C ARG A 109 7.81 -3.90 -13.64
N ASP A 110 7.32 -4.25 -12.46
CA ASP A 110 8.04 -5.08 -11.49
C ASP A 110 7.52 -6.52 -11.45
N PHE A 111 6.26 -6.74 -11.85
CA PHE A 111 5.63 -8.08 -11.88
C PHE A 111 5.40 -8.61 -13.31
N GLY A 112 5.72 -7.84 -14.35
CA GLY A 112 5.60 -8.26 -15.74
C GLY A 112 4.16 -8.47 -16.23
N ILE A 113 3.17 -7.89 -15.55
CA ILE A 113 1.75 -8.02 -15.91
C ILE A 113 1.39 -6.94 -16.92
N ALA A 114 1.35 -7.30 -18.21
CA ALA A 114 1.16 -6.32 -19.29
C ALA A 114 -0.16 -5.53 -19.21
N LYS A 115 -1.22 -6.12 -18.65
CA LYS A 115 -2.54 -5.48 -18.45
C LYS A 115 -3.07 -5.81 -17.05
N PRO A 116 -2.62 -5.08 -16.02
CA PRO A 116 -3.02 -5.38 -14.65
C PRO A 116 -4.51 -5.15 -14.42
N ARG A 117 -5.14 -6.09 -13.73
CA ARG A 117 -6.53 -6.03 -13.29
C ARG A 117 -6.55 -5.71 -11.80
N LEU A 118 -7.15 -4.58 -11.45
CA LEU A 118 -7.33 -4.16 -10.06
C LEU A 118 -8.76 -4.44 -9.62
N ALA A 119 -8.91 -5.07 -8.47
CA ALA A 119 -10.19 -5.11 -7.78
C ALA A 119 -10.17 -4.11 -6.63
N VAL A 120 -11.19 -3.25 -6.54
CA VAL A 120 -11.31 -2.22 -5.52
C VAL A 120 -12.40 -2.63 -4.55
N ALA A 121 -12.01 -2.95 -3.32
CA ALA A 121 -12.94 -3.32 -2.26
C ALA A 121 -13.85 -2.14 -1.91
N GLY A 122 -15.08 -2.42 -1.53
CA GLY A 122 -15.93 -1.44 -0.89
C GLY A 122 -15.39 -1.06 0.50
N LEU A 123 -15.76 0.11 1.01
CA LEU A 123 -15.49 0.48 2.40
C LEU A 123 -16.44 -0.26 3.34
N ASN A 124 -17.72 -0.27 3.01
CA ASN A 124 -18.76 -0.84 3.88
C ASN A 124 -18.99 -2.33 3.57
N PRO A 125 -19.55 -3.09 4.53
CA PRO A 125 -20.05 -4.43 4.26
C PRO A 125 -21.01 -4.42 3.07
N HIS A 126 -20.96 -5.48 2.26
CA HIS A 126 -21.82 -5.62 1.08
C HIS A 126 -21.71 -4.46 0.05
N GLY A 127 -20.63 -3.67 0.10
CA GLY A 127 -20.47 -2.50 -0.78
C GLY A 127 -21.49 -1.39 -0.51
N GLY A 128 -21.95 -1.26 0.74
CA GLY A 128 -22.88 -0.22 1.18
C GLY A 128 -24.36 -0.59 1.04
N GLU A 129 -24.69 -1.74 0.44
CA GLU A 129 -26.07 -2.24 0.26
C GLU A 129 -27.02 -1.15 -0.28
N ASP A 130 -26.67 -0.61 -1.45
CA ASP A 130 -27.38 0.52 -2.11
C ASP A 130 -27.57 1.76 -1.22
N GLY A 131 -26.65 1.98 -0.27
CA GLY A 131 -26.66 3.11 0.65
C GLY A 131 -27.26 2.80 2.02
N ALA A 132 -27.81 1.60 2.24
CA ALA A 132 -28.37 1.22 3.53
C ALA A 132 -27.30 1.05 4.63
N LEU A 133 -26.06 0.74 4.25
CA LEU A 133 -24.93 0.51 5.17
C LEU A 133 -23.83 1.57 5.06
N GLY A 134 -24.13 2.75 4.52
CA GLY A 134 -23.18 3.81 4.24
C GLY A 134 -23.12 4.16 2.75
N THR A 135 -22.69 5.37 2.42
CA THR A 135 -22.69 5.88 1.04
C THR A 135 -21.30 6.05 0.44
N GLU A 136 -20.24 5.78 1.21
CA GLU A 136 -18.85 5.95 0.81
C GLU A 136 -18.49 5.10 -0.40
N ASP A 137 -19.09 3.92 -0.55
CA ASP A 137 -18.92 3.07 -1.73
C ASP A 137 -19.39 3.78 -3.02
N ARG A 138 -20.54 4.44 -2.95
CA ARG A 138 -21.12 5.22 -4.06
C ARG A 138 -20.39 6.54 -4.27
N ASP A 139 -20.06 7.24 -3.18
CA ASP A 139 -19.64 8.64 -3.21
C ASP A 139 -18.11 8.79 -3.29
N ILE A 140 -17.34 7.76 -2.88
CA ILE A 140 -15.88 7.80 -2.79
C ILE A 140 -15.24 6.71 -3.67
N VAL A 141 -15.65 5.44 -3.49
CA VAL A 141 -14.99 4.29 -4.14
C VAL A 141 -15.38 4.15 -5.60
N ALA A 142 -16.68 4.20 -5.94
CA ALA A 142 -17.15 4.09 -7.32
C ALA A 142 -16.58 5.19 -8.25
N PRO A 143 -16.48 6.47 -7.82
CA PRO A 143 -15.78 7.49 -8.60
C PRO A 143 -14.31 7.18 -8.84
N ALA A 144 -13.62 6.55 -7.87
CA ALA A 144 -12.21 6.20 -8.03
C ALA A 144 -12.03 5.09 -9.07
N VAL A 145 -12.90 4.08 -9.04
CA VAL A 145 -12.95 3.03 -10.06
C VAL A 145 -13.22 3.63 -11.45
N ALA A 146 -14.18 4.55 -11.56
CA ALA A 146 -14.50 5.20 -12.83
C ALA A 146 -13.31 6.01 -13.39
N LEU A 147 -12.59 6.74 -12.53
CA LEU A 147 -11.39 7.51 -12.93
C LEU A 147 -10.26 6.59 -13.40
N LEU A 148 -9.96 5.52 -12.65
CA LEU A 148 -8.95 4.53 -13.04
C LEU A 148 -9.29 3.89 -14.40
N ARG A 149 -10.57 3.54 -14.62
CA ARG A 149 -11.04 3.00 -15.91
C ARG A 149 -10.93 4.00 -17.04
N ALA A 150 -11.24 5.28 -16.80
CA ALA A 150 -11.10 6.33 -17.79
C ALA A 150 -9.63 6.53 -18.24
N GLU A 151 -8.68 6.18 -17.37
CA GLU A 151 -7.24 6.17 -17.65
C GLU A 151 -6.74 4.87 -18.30
N GLY A 152 -7.64 3.92 -18.57
CA GLY A 152 -7.31 2.64 -19.20
C GLY A 152 -6.80 1.57 -18.23
N ILE A 153 -6.86 1.80 -16.91
CA ILE A 153 -6.57 0.78 -15.91
C ILE A 153 -7.80 -0.12 -15.77
N ASP A 154 -7.62 -1.44 -15.88
CA ASP A 154 -8.71 -2.41 -15.72
C ASP A 154 -9.08 -2.54 -14.24
N ALA A 155 -9.88 -1.59 -13.76
CA ALA A 155 -10.39 -1.55 -12.39
C ALA A 155 -11.85 -2.02 -12.33
N THR A 156 -12.14 -2.83 -11.32
CA THR A 156 -13.48 -3.33 -10.98
C THR A 156 -13.80 -3.03 -9.52
N GLY A 157 -15.09 -2.82 -9.20
CA GLY A 157 -15.55 -2.47 -7.86
C GLY A 157 -16.57 -1.33 -7.89
N PRO A 158 -17.05 -0.85 -6.72
CA PRO A 158 -16.72 -1.34 -5.37
C PRO A 158 -17.19 -2.79 -5.19
N ALA A 159 -16.30 -3.68 -4.77
CA ALA A 159 -16.61 -5.09 -4.57
C ALA A 159 -16.85 -5.39 -3.08
N PRO A 160 -17.88 -6.18 -2.71
CA PRO A 160 -18.07 -6.60 -1.32
C PRO A 160 -16.82 -7.31 -0.78
N PRO A 161 -16.16 -6.79 0.28
CA PRO A 161 -14.87 -7.29 0.73
C PRO A 161 -14.89 -8.78 1.10
N ASP A 162 -15.98 -9.26 1.68
CA ASP A 162 -16.18 -10.65 2.11
C ASP A 162 -16.20 -11.65 0.94
N THR A 163 -16.69 -11.25 -0.23
CA THR A 163 -16.73 -12.10 -1.44
C THR A 163 -15.50 -11.92 -2.33
N LEU A 164 -14.84 -10.77 -2.25
CA LEU A 164 -13.69 -10.37 -3.07
C LEU A 164 -12.48 -11.31 -2.91
N PHE A 165 -12.31 -11.89 -1.73
CA PHE A 165 -11.17 -12.77 -1.42
C PHE A 165 -11.47 -14.26 -1.57
N SER A 166 -12.64 -14.64 -2.09
CA SER A 166 -12.91 -16.04 -2.42
C SER A 166 -11.93 -16.57 -3.48
N PRO A 167 -11.59 -17.88 -3.49
CA PRO A 167 -10.69 -18.44 -4.51
C PRO A 167 -11.13 -18.17 -5.95
N ARG A 168 -12.45 -18.15 -6.20
CA ARG A 168 -13.02 -17.83 -7.51
C ARG A 168 -12.82 -16.35 -7.87
N ALA A 169 -13.10 -15.43 -6.95
CA ALA A 169 -12.92 -14.00 -7.20
C ALA A 169 -11.44 -13.64 -7.46
N ARG A 170 -10.51 -14.24 -6.71
CA ARG A 170 -9.06 -14.02 -6.87
C ARG A 170 -8.49 -14.37 -8.24
N GLN A 171 -9.15 -15.22 -9.02
CA GLN A 171 -8.73 -15.51 -10.41
C GLN A 171 -9.03 -14.33 -11.36
N GLY A 172 -9.92 -13.43 -10.96
CA GLY A 172 -10.42 -12.30 -11.74
C GLY A 172 -9.53 -11.06 -11.71
N TYR A 173 -8.56 -10.96 -10.80
CA TYR A 173 -7.72 -9.78 -10.63
C TYR A 173 -6.27 -10.13 -10.28
N ASP A 174 -5.37 -9.16 -10.40
CA ASP A 174 -3.94 -9.32 -10.14
C ASP A 174 -3.51 -8.66 -8.81
N ALA A 175 -4.24 -7.65 -8.36
CA ALA A 175 -4.16 -7.06 -7.03
C ALA A 175 -5.51 -6.51 -6.55
N ALA A 176 -5.71 -6.51 -5.23
CA ALA A 176 -6.85 -5.88 -4.57
C ALA A 176 -6.43 -4.57 -3.88
N LEU A 177 -7.18 -3.49 -4.07
CA LEU A 177 -7.10 -2.27 -3.27
C LEU A 177 -8.09 -2.39 -2.11
N CYS A 178 -7.59 -2.37 -0.88
CA CYS A 178 -8.38 -2.39 0.35
C CYS A 178 -8.46 -0.97 0.93
N MET A 179 -9.58 -0.57 1.52
CA MET A 179 -9.75 0.79 2.04
C MET A 179 -8.90 1.07 3.29
N TYR A 180 -8.64 0.04 4.10
CA TYR A 180 -7.86 0.12 5.33
C TYR A 180 -7.07 -1.16 5.61
N HIS A 181 -6.04 -1.07 6.46
CA HIS A 181 -5.06 -2.14 6.68
C HIS A 181 -5.66 -3.50 7.14
N HIS A 182 -6.72 -3.51 7.94
CA HIS A 182 -7.33 -4.75 8.45
C HIS A 182 -8.39 -5.36 7.53
N GLN A 183 -8.71 -4.73 6.41
CA GLN A 183 -9.70 -5.22 5.45
C GLN A 183 -9.11 -6.31 4.56
#